data_AF-A0A2C9A5N0-F1
#
_entry.id   AF-A0A2C9A5N0-F1
#
_cell.length_a   1.000
_cell.length_b   1.000
_cell.length_c   1.000
_cell.angle_alpha   90.00
_cell.angle_beta   90.00
_cell.angle_gamma   90.00
#
_symmetry.space_group_name_H-M   'P 1'
#
loop_
_entity.id
_entity.type
_entity.pdbx_description
1 polymer ?
#
loop_
_entity_poly.entity_id
_entity_poly.type
_entity_poly.pdbx_seq_one_letter_code
_entity_poly.pdbx_strand_id
1 'polypeptide(L)'
;MPEQVLTRESLVQFFGEEEFKKFCNHEAGHALVAFLFKRPLDYVKMNNSREQPGTTHIAGTELEGDAHIAMAGHIAEFLMRKEFKCDLDTVMKELPMELYKSDPDYQKFQAACYYFQLAETNVVEQDYNILMACQKPLCKIAEALNERAYLSRAEIEAILK
;
A
#
# COMPACT_ATOMS: atom_id res chain seq x y z
N MET A 1 5.32 -25.91 -11.19
CA MET A 1 6.69 -25.42 -10.94
C MET A 1 6.79 -25.15 -9.46
N PRO A 2 7.86 -25.56 -8.75
CA PRO A 2 8.02 -25.18 -7.34
C PRO A 2 8.04 -23.65 -7.24
N GLU A 3 7.28 -23.08 -6.30
CA GLU A 3 7.32 -21.64 -6.03
C GLU A 3 8.77 -21.27 -5.71
N GLN A 4 9.36 -20.40 -6.54
CA GLN A 4 10.66 -19.84 -6.25
C GLN A 4 10.49 -18.94 -5.01
N VAL A 5 11.18 -19.28 -3.92
CA VAL A 5 11.22 -18.43 -2.73
C VAL A 5 11.97 -17.16 -3.12
N LEU A 6 11.24 -16.05 -3.22
CA LEU A 6 11.82 -14.74 -3.54
C LEU A 6 12.47 -14.17 -2.28
N THR A 7 13.73 -13.77 -2.38
CA THR A 7 14.45 -13.08 -1.31
C THR A 7 14.59 -11.60 -1.64
N ARG A 8 14.86 -10.78 -0.62
CA ARG A 8 15.19 -9.36 -0.80
C ARG A 8 16.26 -9.17 -1.88
N GLU A 9 17.36 -9.91 -1.82
CA GLU A 9 18.49 -9.76 -2.74
C GLU A 9 18.06 -10.01 -4.19
N SER A 10 17.23 -11.04 -4.42
CA SER A 10 16.72 -11.35 -5.76
C SER A 10 15.79 -10.27 -6.31
N LEU A 11 14.98 -9.66 -5.46
CA LEU A 11 14.05 -8.60 -5.84
C LEU A 11 14.76 -7.26 -6.05
N VAL A 12 15.73 -6.94 -5.21
CA VAL A 12 16.62 -5.78 -5.39
C VAL A 12 17.44 -5.92 -6.68
N GLN A 13 17.92 -7.12 -7.01
CA GLN A 13 18.59 -7.35 -8.30
C GLN A 13 17.65 -7.14 -9.49
N PHE A 14 16.37 -7.50 -9.36
CA PHE A 14 15.39 -7.39 -10.43
C PHE A 14 14.88 -5.96 -10.67
N PHE A 15 14.57 -5.22 -9.60
CA PHE A 15 13.98 -3.88 -9.67
C PHE A 15 14.98 -2.74 -9.47
N GLY A 16 16.06 -2.98 -8.73
CA GLY A 16 16.87 -1.95 -8.09
C GLY A 16 16.39 -1.64 -6.67
N GLU A 17 17.31 -1.20 -5.81
CA GLU A 17 17.04 -1.02 -4.37
C GLU A 17 15.99 0.06 -4.09
N GLU A 18 16.12 1.23 -4.72
CA GLU A 18 15.17 2.34 -4.55
C GLU A 18 13.76 1.97 -5.03
N GLU A 19 13.65 1.31 -6.18
CA GLU A 19 12.35 0.94 -6.74
C GLU A 19 11.69 -0.17 -5.92
N PHE A 20 12.45 -1.17 -5.48
CA PHE A 20 11.96 -2.18 -4.56
C PHE A 20 11.45 -1.58 -3.24
N LYS A 21 12.16 -0.59 -2.71
CA LYS A 21 11.75 0.13 -1.50
C LYS A 21 10.42 0.87 -1.71
N LYS A 22 10.20 1.50 -2.86
CA LYS A 22 8.90 2.13 -3.19
C LYS A 22 7.77 1.12 -3.17
N PHE A 23 7.95 -0.05 -3.78
CA PHE A 23 6.93 -1.10 -3.75
C PHE A 23 6.65 -1.62 -2.35
N CYS A 24 7.67 -1.74 -1.49
CA CYS A 24 7.47 -2.11 -0.09
C CYS A 24 6.67 -1.05 0.68
N ASN A 25 6.95 0.24 0.43
CA ASN A 25 6.19 1.34 1.04
C ASN A 25 4.72 1.34 0.57
N HIS A 26 4.50 1.08 -0.73
CA HIS A 26 3.17 0.97 -1.33
C HIS A 26 2.35 -0.15 -0.69
N GLU A 27 2.88 -1.37 -0.66
CA GLU A 27 2.18 -2.50 -0.05
C GLU A 27 1.99 -2.34 1.46
N ALA A 28 2.89 -1.64 2.16
CA ALA A 28 2.71 -1.31 3.56
C ALA A 28 1.48 -0.41 3.80
N GLY A 29 1.21 0.53 2.90
CA GLY A 29 0.00 1.37 2.93
C GLY A 29 -1.27 0.54 2.82
N HIS A 30 -1.34 -0.32 1.80
CA HIS A 30 -2.45 -1.26 1.58
C HIS A 30 -2.70 -2.13 2.81
N ALA A 31 -1.64 -2.74 3.33
CA ALA A 31 -1.70 -3.64 4.48
C ALA A 31 -2.20 -2.96 5.76
N LEU A 32 -1.67 -1.78 6.06
CA LEU A 32 -2.03 -1.02 7.25
C LEU A 32 -3.51 -0.63 7.21
N VAL A 33 -3.98 -0.03 6.11
CA VAL A 33 -5.36 0.41 5.98
C VAL A 33 -6.32 -0.76 5.96
N ALA A 34 -6.00 -1.84 5.23
CA ALA A 34 -6.80 -3.06 5.25
C ALA A 34 -6.94 -3.63 6.67
N PHE A 35 -5.86 -3.66 7.45
CA PHE A 35 -5.89 -4.14 8.83
C PHE A 35 -6.75 -3.24 9.74
N LEU A 36 -6.59 -1.91 9.65
CA LEU A 36 -7.35 -0.95 10.47
C LEU A 36 -8.86 -0.99 10.15
N PHE A 37 -9.21 -1.22 8.89
CA PHE A 37 -10.60 -1.43 8.45
C PHE A 37 -11.11 -2.84 8.76
N LYS A 38 -10.34 -3.64 9.53
CA LYS A 38 -10.67 -5.01 9.96
C LYS A 38 -10.96 -5.96 8.79
N ARG A 39 -10.40 -5.67 7.62
CA ARG A 39 -10.52 -6.57 6.48
C ARG A 39 -9.80 -7.89 6.77
N PRO A 40 -10.26 -8.99 6.18
CA PRO A 40 -9.65 -10.30 6.33
C PRO A 40 -8.34 -10.39 5.52
N LEU A 41 -7.37 -9.54 5.85
CA LEU A 41 -6.01 -9.58 5.35
C LEU A 41 -5.37 -10.93 5.74
N ASP A 42 -4.86 -11.66 4.75
CA ASP A 42 -4.17 -12.93 4.96
C ASP A 42 -2.65 -12.74 4.99
N TYR A 43 -2.12 -12.06 3.98
CA TYR A 43 -0.69 -11.79 3.85
C TYR A 43 -0.42 -10.62 2.91
N VAL A 44 0.81 -10.13 2.95
CA VAL A 44 1.40 -9.21 2.00
C VAL A 44 2.68 -9.85 1.45
N LYS A 45 2.87 -9.83 0.13
CA LYS A 45 4.06 -10.39 -0.49
C LYS A 45 4.58 -9.53 -1.63
N MET A 46 5.89 -9.53 -1.81
CA MET A 46 6.57 -8.94 -2.95
C MET A 46 6.77 -10.01 -4.03
N ASN A 47 6.60 -9.63 -5.29
CA ASN A 47 6.71 -10.50 -6.45
C ASN A 47 7.80 -9.97 -7.40
N ASN A 48 8.34 -10.83 -8.25
CA ASN A 48 9.25 -10.47 -9.34
C ASN A 48 8.51 -10.12 -10.65
N SER A 49 7.46 -9.31 -10.55
CA SER A 49 6.66 -8.85 -11.71
C SER A 49 6.67 -7.34 -11.80
N ARG A 50 6.90 -6.80 -13.01
CA ARG A 50 6.78 -5.35 -13.25
C ARG A 50 5.32 -4.88 -13.31
N GLU A 51 4.40 -5.78 -13.61
CA GLU A 51 2.97 -5.48 -13.69
C GLU A 51 2.30 -5.55 -12.30
N GLN A 52 2.79 -6.44 -11.44
CA GLN A 52 2.29 -6.62 -10.08
C GLN A 52 3.45 -6.89 -9.10
N PRO A 53 4.22 -5.84 -8.73
CA PRO A 53 5.42 -5.97 -7.89
C PRO A 53 5.12 -6.41 -6.46
N GLY A 54 3.88 -6.22 -6.00
CA GLY A 54 3.42 -6.58 -4.67
C GLY A 54 2.00 -7.13 -4.69
N THR A 55 1.61 -7.79 -3.61
CA THR A 55 0.25 -8.30 -3.42
C THR A 55 -0.12 -8.26 -1.95
N THR A 56 -1.05 -7.39 -1.61
CA THR A 56 -1.81 -7.43 -0.36
C THR A 56 -3.06 -8.29 -0.56
N HIS A 57 -3.05 -9.51 -0.03
CA HIS A 57 -4.14 -10.47 -0.19
C HIS A 57 -5.19 -10.32 0.92
N ILE A 58 -6.41 -9.96 0.52
CA ILE A 58 -7.57 -9.82 1.40
C ILE A 58 -8.60 -10.87 0.98
N ALA A 59 -8.98 -11.75 1.91
CA ALA A 59 -9.98 -12.79 1.64
C ALA A 59 -11.41 -12.21 1.55
N GLY A 60 -12.35 -13.01 1.03
CA GLY A 60 -13.77 -12.66 1.04
C GLY A 60 -14.21 -11.68 -0.05
N THR A 61 -15.47 -11.26 0.02
CA THR A 61 -16.14 -10.46 -1.02
C THR A 61 -16.68 -9.13 -0.50
N GLU A 62 -16.40 -8.78 0.76
CA GLU A 62 -16.75 -7.48 1.31
C GLU A 62 -15.97 -6.39 0.57
N LEU A 63 -16.66 -5.32 0.20
CA LEU A 63 -16.10 -4.21 -0.59
C LEU A 63 -15.92 -2.92 0.26
N GLU A 64 -16.35 -2.95 1.54
CA GLU A 64 -16.27 -1.79 2.43
C GLU A 64 -14.81 -1.41 2.69
N GLY A 65 -14.44 -0.16 2.44
CA GLY A 65 -13.06 0.29 2.56
C GLY A 65 -12.19 0.01 1.33
N ASP A 66 -12.72 -0.57 0.25
CA ASP A 66 -11.92 -0.84 -0.96
C ASP A 66 -11.33 0.43 -1.57
N ALA A 67 -12.07 1.54 -1.55
CA ALA A 67 -11.55 2.83 -2.02
C ALA A 67 -10.34 3.27 -1.18
N HIS A 68 -10.44 3.17 0.14
CA HIS A 68 -9.37 3.52 1.08
C HIS A 68 -8.14 2.64 0.86
N ILE A 69 -8.34 1.33 0.79
CA ILE A 69 -7.23 0.37 0.61
C ILE A 69 -6.57 0.61 -0.75
N ALA A 70 -7.32 0.76 -1.83
CA ALA A 70 -6.76 0.97 -3.15
C ALA A 70 -5.92 2.26 -3.25
N MET A 71 -6.30 3.32 -2.55
CA MET A 71 -5.56 4.60 -2.58
C MET A 71 -4.40 4.63 -1.56
N ALA A 72 -4.49 3.86 -0.48
CA ALA A 72 -3.54 3.89 0.64
C ALA A 72 -2.10 3.64 0.22
N GLY A 73 -1.85 2.70 -0.70
CA GLY A 73 -0.49 2.39 -1.15
C GLY A 73 0.21 3.57 -1.81
N HIS A 74 -0.50 4.26 -2.71
CA HIS A 74 0.01 5.45 -3.40
C HIS A 74 0.29 6.60 -2.42
N ILE A 75 -0.60 6.84 -1.46
CA ILE A 75 -0.39 7.87 -0.44
C ILE A 75 0.78 7.50 0.46
N ALA A 76 0.87 6.24 0.90
CA ALA A 76 1.95 5.76 1.77
C ALA A 76 3.32 5.89 1.11
N GLU A 77 3.47 5.45 -0.14
CA GLU A 77 4.71 5.62 -0.90
C GLU A 77 5.10 7.10 -0.99
N PHE A 78 4.15 7.95 -1.37
CA PHE A 78 4.38 9.37 -1.56
C PHE A 78 4.84 10.04 -0.26
N LEU A 79 4.14 9.77 0.85
CA LEU A 79 4.48 10.30 2.18
C LEU A 79 5.85 9.83 2.63
N MET A 80 6.15 8.53 2.52
CA MET A 80 7.42 7.96 2.96
C MET A 80 8.60 8.47 2.15
N ARG A 81 8.44 8.60 0.83
CA ARG A 81 9.47 9.17 -0.07
C ARG A 81 9.74 10.64 0.25
N LYS A 82 8.75 11.38 0.74
CA LYS A 82 8.86 12.78 1.19
C LYS A 82 9.19 12.90 2.68
N GLU A 83 9.56 11.80 3.34
CA GLU A 83 9.87 11.74 4.79
C GLU A 83 8.77 12.31 5.68
N PHE A 84 7.50 12.17 5.27
CA PHE A 84 6.32 12.71 5.97
C PHE A 84 6.34 14.24 6.17
N LYS A 85 7.11 14.98 5.36
CA LYS A 85 7.22 16.45 5.44
C LYS A 85 6.20 17.20 4.58
N CYS A 86 5.32 16.50 3.88
CA CYS A 86 4.27 17.09 3.05
C CYS A 86 2.92 17.17 3.80
N ASP A 87 2.22 18.27 3.58
CA ASP A 87 0.85 18.48 4.08
C ASP A 87 -0.20 17.88 3.12
N LEU A 88 -1.47 17.89 3.55
CA LEU A 88 -2.58 17.40 2.74
C LEU A 88 -2.69 18.14 1.40
N ASP A 89 -2.51 19.46 1.40
CA ASP A 89 -2.58 20.27 0.17
C ASP A 89 -1.55 19.82 -0.87
N THR A 90 -0.34 19.50 -0.42
CA THR A 90 0.71 18.94 -1.28
C THR A 90 0.30 17.59 -1.84
N VAL A 91 -0.23 16.68 -1.00
CA VAL A 91 -0.70 15.36 -1.45
C VAL A 91 -1.82 15.51 -2.50
N MET A 92 -2.82 16.33 -2.21
CA MET A 92 -3.98 16.56 -3.09
C MET A 92 -3.61 17.17 -4.44
N LYS A 93 -2.50 17.92 -4.50
CA LYS A 93 -2.03 18.57 -5.72
C LYS A 93 -1.05 17.70 -6.51
N GLU A 94 -0.05 17.12 -5.85
CA GLU A 94 1.06 16.44 -6.51
C GLU A 94 0.72 14.98 -6.81
N LEU A 95 0.11 14.25 -5.87
CA LEU A 95 -0.13 12.81 -6.04
C LEU A 95 -0.96 12.51 -7.30
N PRO A 96 -2.07 13.21 -7.61
CA PRO A 96 -2.84 12.94 -8.83
C PRO A 96 -2.06 13.17 -10.13
N MET A 97 -0.99 13.98 -10.10
CA MET A 97 -0.14 14.20 -11.27
C MET A 97 0.82 13.02 -11.53
N GLU A 98 1.09 12.22 -10.50
CA GLU A 98 1.94 11.03 -10.56
C GLU A 98 1.15 9.76 -10.86
N LEU A 99 -0.16 9.77 -10.58
CA LEU A 99 -1.05 8.63 -10.85
C LEU A 99 -1.39 8.53 -12.33
N TYR A 100 -0.96 7.44 -12.95
CA TYR A 100 -1.38 7.09 -14.29
C TYR A 100 -2.81 6.55 -14.28
N LYS A 101 -3.64 6.96 -15.24
CA LYS A 101 -5.03 6.43 -15.40
C LYS A 101 -5.09 4.92 -15.66
N SER A 102 -3.98 4.31 -16.05
CA SER A 102 -3.84 2.87 -16.25
C SER A 102 -3.36 2.12 -15.01
N ASP A 103 -3.07 2.83 -13.92
CA ASP A 103 -2.67 2.21 -12.65
C ASP A 103 -3.84 1.37 -12.10
N PRO A 104 -3.66 0.07 -11.84
CA PRO A 104 -4.75 -0.81 -11.42
C PRO A 104 -5.38 -0.39 -10.10
N ASP A 105 -4.59 0.10 -9.14
CA ASP A 105 -5.10 0.51 -7.84
C ASP A 105 -5.85 1.83 -7.93
N TYR A 106 -5.36 2.77 -8.75
CA TYR A 106 -6.09 4.00 -9.03
C TYR A 106 -7.43 3.74 -9.76
N GLN A 107 -7.47 2.79 -10.70
CA GLN A 107 -8.72 2.39 -11.35
C GLN A 107 -9.71 1.75 -10.37
N LYS A 108 -9.23 0.87 -9.48
CA LYS A 108 -10.06 0.29 -8.41
C LYS A 108 -10.59 1.37 -7.47
N PHE A 109 -9.75 2.33 -7.08
CA PHE A 109 -10.15 3.48 -6.27
C PHE A 109 -11.28 4.27 -6.94
N GLN A 110 -11.10 4.68 -8.21
CA GLN A 110 -12.11 5.41 -8.95
C GLN A 110 -13.42 4.61 -9.10
N ALA A 111 -13.32 3.31 -9.39
CA ALA A 111 -14.48 2.43 -9.50
C ALA A 111 -15.22 2.27 -8.16
N ALA A 112 -14.49 2.10 -7.05
CA ALA A 112 -15.07 1.99 -5.72
C ALA A 112 -15.73 3.31 -5.28
N CYS A 113 -15.07 4.45 -5.50
CA CYS A 113 -15.66 5.77 -5.24
C CYS A 113 -16.95 5.97 -6.04
N TYR A 114 -16.95 5.61 -7.33
CA TYR A 114 -18.15 5.67 -8.15
C TYR A 114 -19.27 4.75 -7.63
N TYR A 115 -18.96 3.49 -7.33
CA TYR A 115 -19.94 2.50 -6.88
C TYR A 115 -20.60 2.90 -5.55
N PHE A 116 -19.79 3.36 -4.58
CA PHE A 116 -20.25 3.75 -3.24
C PHE A 116 -20.65 5.22 -3.12
N GLN A 117 -20.61 5.98 -4.22
CA GLN A 117 -20.92 7.42 -4.25
C GLN A 117 -20.06 8.23 -3.26
N LEU A 118 -18.78 7.89 -3.16
CA LEU A 118 -17.80 8.57 -2.31
C LEU A 118 -17.13 9.70 -3.10
N ALA A 119 -16.83 10.81 -2.40
CA ALA A 119 -15.97 11.85 -2.95
C ALA A 119 -14.50 11.41 -2.82
N GLU A 120 -13.79 11.31 -3.94
CA GLU A 120 -12.37 10.94 -3.98
C GLU A 120 -11.53 11.77 -3.01
N THR A 121 -11.79 13.09 -2.95
CA THR A 121 -11.10 14.02 -2.07
C THR A 121 -11.24 13.66 -0.60
N ASN A 122 -12.41 13.19 -0.19
CA ASN A 122 -12.68 12.83 1.20
C ASN A 122 -11.97 11.52 1.57
N VAL A 123 -11.88 10.57 0.62
CA VAL A 123 -11.15 9.32 0.83
C VAL A 123 -9.65 9.61 0.99
N VAL A 124 -9.07 10.41 0.08
CA VAL A 124 -7.66 10.81 0.15
C VAL A 124 -7.35 11.55 1.45
N GLU A 125 -8.21 12.48 1.88
CA GLU A 125 -8.05 13.20 3.16
C GLU A 125 -8.07 12.24 4.36
N GLN A 126 -9.00 11.29 4.38
CA GLN A 126 -9.09 10.31 5.47
C GLN A 126 -7.87 9.39 5.50
N ASP A 127 -7.44 8.88 4.35
CA ASP A 127 -6.26 8.02 4.25
C ASP A 127 -4.99 8.77 4.63
N TYR A 128 -4.83 10.02 4.19
CA TYR A 128 -3.73 10.89 4.62
C TYR A 128 -3.69 11.00 6.15
N ASN A 129 -4.82 11.32 6.78
CA ASN A 129 -4.90 11.48 8.23
C ASN A 129 -4.58 10.17 8.97
N ILE A 130 -5.07 9.03 8.48
CA ILE A 130 -4.77 7.71 9.02
C ILE A 130 -3.28 7.41 8.92
N LEU A 131 -2.67 7.57 7.74
CA LEU A 131 -1.27 7.26 7.49
C LEU A 131 -0.34 8.20 8.28
N MET A 132 -0.68 9.48 8.40
CA MET A 132 0.05 10.45 9.22
C MET A 132 -0.08 10.16 10.73
N ALA A 133 -1.22 9.64 11.20
CA ALA A 133 -1.35 9.18 12.58
C ALA A 133 -0.58 7.87 12.83
N CYS A 134 -0.37 7.08 11.78
CA CYS A 134 0.22 5.75 11.84
C CYS A 134 1.63 5.67 11.21
N GLN A 135 2.39 6.76 11.19
CA GLN A 135 3.73 6.79 10.56
C GLN A 135 4.66 5.68 11.07
N LYS A 136 4.75 5.54 12.39
CA LYS A 136 5.64 4.56 13.01
C LYS A 136 5.27 3.11 12.64
N PRO A 137 4.01 2.65 12.81
CA PRO A 137 3.63 1.32 12.36
C PRO A 137 3.75 1.14 10.84
N LEU A 138 3.43 2.16 10.03
CA LEU A 138 3.59 2.12 8.57
C LEU A 138 5.05 1.85 8.17
N CYS A 139 6.00 2.62 8.72
CA CYS A 139 7.43 2.43 8.47
C CYS A 139 7.90 1.02 8.88
N LYS A 140 7.45 0.53 10.03
CA LYS A 140 7.81 -0.82 10.49
C LYS A 140 7.31 -1.92 9.56
N ILE A 141 6.09 -1.79 9.01
CA ILE A 141 5.56 -2.75 8.03
C ILE A 141 6.42 -2.70 6.75
N ALA A 142 6.74 -1.51 6.26
CA ALA A 142 7.56 -1.34 5.06
C ALA A 142 9.00 -1.88 5.25
N GLU A 143 9.63 -1.60 6.38
CA GLU A 143 10.95 -2.15 6.74
C GLU A 143 10.92 -3.68 6.79
N ALA A 144 9.92 -4.23 7.46
CA ALA A 144 9.70 -5.67 7.55
C ALA A 144 9.49 -6.32 6.17
N LEU A 145 8.75 -5.68 5.25
CA LEU A 145 8.56 -6.14 3.87
C LEU A 145 9.85 -6.04 3.06
N ASN A 146 10.60 -4.95 3.20
CA ASN A 146 11.88 -4.77 2.53
C ASN A 146 12.89 -5.84 2.95
N GLU A 147 12.86 -6.30 4.21
CA GLU A 147 13.73 -7.37 4.70
C GLU A 147 13.25 -8.77 4.29
N ARG A 148 11.95 -9.07 4.45
CA ARG A 148 11.43 -10.44 4.35
C ARG A 148 10.72 -10.76 3.04
N ALA A 149 10.37 -9.76 2.24
CA ALA A 149 9.55 -9.88 1.02
C ALA A 149 8.16 -10.53 1.22
N TYR A 150 7.81 -10.91 2.43
CA TYR A 150 6.55 -11.55 2.80
C TYR A 150 6.23 -11.24 4.27
N LEU A 151 4.98 -10.90 4.55
CA LEU A 151 4.43 -10.80 5.90
C LEU A 151 3.07 -11.48 5.97
N SER A 152 2.90 -12.37 6.93
CA SER A 152 1.59 -12.89 7.32
C SER A 152 0.77 -11.86 8.10
N ARG A 153 -0.55 -12.05 8.14
CA ARG A 153 -1.46 -11.29 9.01
C ARG A 153 -0.96 -11.20 10.45
N ALA A 154 -0.47 -12.31 11.02
CA ALA A 154 -0.01 -12.38 12.40
C ALA A 154 1.22 -11.50 12.66
N GLU A 155 2.15 -11.42 11.69
CA GLU A 155 3.32 -10.55 11.78
C GLU A 155 2.93 -9.07 11.66
N ILE A 156 1.97 -8.75 10.79
CA ILE A 156 1.42 -7.39 10.68
C ILE A 156 0.74 -6.99 11.99
N GLU A 157 -0.12 -7.86 12.54
CA GLU A 157 -0.77 -7.63 13.83
C GLU A 157 0.26 -7.41 14.95
N ALA A 158 1.36 -8.17 14.97
CA ALA A 158 2.42 -8.00 15.96
C ALA A 158 3.15 -6.66 15.83
N ILE A 159 3.29 -6.10 14.63
CA ILE A 159 3.86 -4.77 14.40
C ILE A 159 2.94 -3.65 14.90
N LEU A 160 1.63 -3.87 14.82
CA LEU A 160 0.59 -2.89 15.19
C LEU A 160 0.25 -2.86 16.69
N LYS A 161 0.74 -3.83 17.47
CA LYS A 161 0.66 -3.86 18.95
C LYS A 161 1.78 -3.03 19.59
#